data_AF-A0A699RF60-F1
#
_entry.id   AF-A0A699RF60-F1
#
_cell.length_a   1.000
_cell.length_b   1.000
_cell.length_c   1.000
_cell.angle_alpha   90.00
_cell.angle_beta   90.00
_cell.angle_gamma   90.00
#
_symmetry.space_group_name_H-M   'P 1'
#
loop_
_entity.id
_entity.type
_entity.pdbx_description
1 polymer ?
#
loop_
_entity_poly.entity_id
_entity_poly.type
_entity_poly.pdbx_seq_one_letter_code
_entity_poly.pdbx_strand_id
1 'polypeptide(L)' 'NIQYHPGKANVVADALSRKSGMIAEAQKGDNEIWTIVENLDEQTEFRLDEDDVLWQGTRLCVPNDASLREALLT' A
#
# COMPACT_ATOMS: atom_id res chain seq x y z
N ASN A 1 -20.31 4.95 -25.95
CA ASN A 1 -21.15 5.44 -24.84
C ASN A 1 -20.77 4.65 -23.60
N ILE A 2 -20.09 5.26 -22.63
CA ILE A 2 -19.68 4.57 -21.40
C ILE A 2 -20.78 4.81 -20.36
N GLN A 3 -21.44 3.74 -19.91
CA GLN A 3 -22.47 3.81 -18.88
C GLN A 3 -21.79 3.96 -17.51
N TYR A 4 -21.80 5.17 -16.94
CA TYR A 4 -21.29 5.43 -15.59
C TYR A 4 -22.33 5.04 -14.54
N HIS A 5 -21.93 4.21 -13.59
CA HIS A 5 -22.78 3.78 -12.47
C HIS A 5 -22.09 4.15 -11.14
N PRO A 6 -22.49 5.27 -10.49
CA PRO A 6 -21.82 5.76 -9.28
C PRO A 6 -21.80 4.73 -8.14
N GLY A 7 -22.84 3.89 -8.01
CA GLY A 7 -22.85 2.81 -7.00
C GLY A 7 -21.76 1.75 -7.18
N LYS A 8 -21.31 1.48 -8.42
CA LYS A 8 -20.20 0.55 -8.67
C LYS A 8 -18.84 1.18 -8.38
N ALA A 9 -18.70 2.48 -8.62
CA ALA A 9 -17.48 3.22 -8.29
C ALA A 9 -17.21 3.19 -6.77
N ASN A 10 -18.25 3.29 -5.95
CA ASN A 10 -18.11 3.24 -4.48
C ASN A 10 -17.65 1.88 -3.95
N VAL A 11 -18.13 0.77 -4.54
CA VAL A 11 -17.69 -0.59 -4.14
C VAL A 11 -16.22 -0.82 -4.48
N VAL A 12 -15.79 -0.36 -5.65
CA VAL A 12 -14.37 -0.45 -6.06
C VAL A 12 -13.49 0.42 -5.17
N ALA A 13 -13.92 1.65 -4.86
CA ALA A 13 -13.20 2.55 -3.97
C ALA A 13 -13.04 1.95 -2.56
N ASP A 14 -14.10 1.38 -2.00
CA ASP A 14 -14.07 0.70 -0.70
C ASP A 14 -13.12 -0.52 -0.71
N ALA A 15 -13.22 -1.37 -1.73
CA ALA A 15 -12.33 -2.53 -1.88
C ALA A 15 -10.85 -2.12 -1.98
N LEU A 16 -10.54 -1.09 -2.76
CA LEU A 16 -9.18 -0.56 -2.88
C LEU A 16 -8.68 0.04 -1.57
N SER A 17 -9.53 0.81 -0.87
CA SER A 17 -9.18 1.39 0.44
C SER A 17 -8.84 0.31 1.46
N ARG A 18 -9.60 -0.79 1.49
CA ARG A 18 -9.32 -1.93 2.38
C ARG A 18 -7.99 -2.58 2.05
N LYS A 19 -7.71 -2.85 0.78
CA LYS A 19 -6.44 -3.45 0.35
C LYS A 19 -5.24 -2.55 0.70
N SER A 20 -5.36 -1.24 0.48
CA SER A 20 -4.33 -0.28 0.87
C SER A 20 -4.09 -0.27 2.39
N GLY A 21 -5.17 -0.28 3.18
CA GLY A 21 -5.06 -0.35 4.65
C GLY A 21 -4.40 -1.62 5.15
N MET A 22 -4.71 -2.78 4.56
CA MET A 22 -4.06 -4.05 4.90
C MET A 22 -2.56 -4.02 4.64
N ILE A 23 -2.14 -3.42 3.52
CA ILE A 23 -0.72 -3.27 3.20
C ILE A 23 -0.05 -2.35 4.22
N ALA A 24 -0.64 -1.18 4.51
CA ALA A 24 -0.10 -0.23 5.48
C ALA A 24 0.08 -0.86 6.87
N GLU A 25 -0.91 -1.60 7.37
CA GLU A 25 -0.77 -2.29 8.66
C GLU A 25 0.29 -3.39 8.63
N ALA A 26 0.41 -4.12 7.52
CA ALA A 26 1.43 -5.16 7.39
C ALA A 26 2.86 -4.57 7.38
N GLN A 27 3.05 -3.37 6.82
CA GLN A 27 4.37 -2.70 6.83
C GLN A 27 4.88 -2.46 8.25
N LYS A 28 4.01 -2.13 9.20
CA LYS A 28 4.40 -1.82 10.58
C LYS A 28 5.13 -2.98 11.27
N GLY A 29 4.86 -4.22 10.85
CA GLY A 29 5.49 -5.43 11.38
C GLY A 29 6.65 -5.97 10.52
N ASP A 30 6.99 -5.33 9.39
CA ASP A 30 8.00 -5.83 8.46
C ASP A 30 9.38 -5.21 8.74
N ASN A 31 10.31 -6.03 9.25
CA ASN A 31 11.67 -5.59 9.58
C ASN A 31 12.51 -5.18 8.35
N GLU A 32 12.26 -5.77 7.18
CA GLU A 32 12.98 -5.42 5.96
C GLU A 32 12.59 -4.02 5.51
N ILE A 33 11.30 -3.69 5.59
CA ILE A 33 10.79 -2.33 5.33
C ILE A 33 11.43 -1.32 6.29
N TRP A 34 11.45 -1.61 7.59
CA TRP A 34 12.07 -0.69 8.56
C TRP A 34 13.57 -0.53 8.32
N THR A 35 14.26 -1.59 7.89
CA THR A 35 15.68 -1.49 7.47
C THR A 35 15.83 -0.55 6.26
N ILE A 36 14.91 -0.59 5.29
CA ILE A 36 14.91 0.35 4.16
C ILE A 36 14.68 1.78 4.67
N VAL A 37 13.70 1.98 5.57
CA VAL A 37 13.36 3.28 6.16
C VAL A 37 14.57 3.90 6.89
N GLU A 38 15.27 3.12 7.70
CA GLU A 38 16.46 3.55 8.44
C GLU A 38 17.63 3.97 7.53
N ASN A 39 17.68 3.42 6.31
CA ASN A 39 18.72 3.70 5.32
C ASN A 39 18.22 4.62 4.19
N LEU A 40 17.08 5.31 4.38
CA LEU A 40 16.57 6.26 3.40
C LEU A 40 17.54 7.43 3.21
N ASP A 41 17.90 7.67 1.96
CA ASP A 41 18.67 8.83 1.52
C ASP A 41 17.77 9.77 0.71
N GLU A 42 18.05 11.07 0.77
CA GLU A 42 17.29 12.13 0.08
C GLU A 42 17.28 11.98 -1.45
N GLN A 43 18.17 11.16 -2.02
CA GLN A 43 18.22 10.89 -3.46
C GLN A 43 17.35 9.70 -3.89
N THR A 44 16.64 9.05 -2.97
CA THR A 44 15.80 7.89 -3.31
C THR A 44 14.39 8.31 -3.71
N GLU A 45 13.72 7.50 -4.55
CA GLU A 45 12.29 7.68 -4.86
C GLU A 45 11.39 7.23 -3.70
N PHE A 46 11.98 6.71 -2.62
CA PHE A 46 11.27 6.24 -1.46
C PHE A 46 10.92 7.40 -0.54
N ARG A 47 9.72 7.35 0.04
CA ARG A 47 9.26 8.33 1.02
C ARG A 47 8.35 7.68 2.05
N LEU A 48 8.48 8.15 3.28
CA LEU A 48 7.53 7.87 4.35
C LEU A 48 6.48 8.99 4.36
N ASP A 49 5.20 8.64 4.52
CA ASP A 49 4.13 9.63 4.69
C ASP A 49 3.84 9.92 6.18
N GLU A 50 2.76 10.66 6.46
CA GLU A 50 2.36 11.05 7.81
C GLU A 50 1.86 9.88 8.67
N ASP A 51 1.51 8.74 8.05
CA ASP A 51 1.00 7.53 8.70
C ASP A 51 2.08 6.43 8.85
N ASP A 52 3.36 6.81 8.70
CA ASP A 52 4.52 5.92 8.69
C ASP A 52 4.44 4.83 7.61
N VAL A 53 3.82 5.13 6.47
CA VAL A 53 3.71 4.20 5.34
C VAL A 53 4.78 4.50 4.30
N LEU A 54 5.52 3.46 3.91
CA LEU A 54 6.56 3.54 2.90
C LEU A 54 5.97 3.47 1.48
N TRP A 55 6.34 4.45 0.66
CA TRP A 55 5.98 4.57 -0.75
C TRP A 55 7.24 4.64 -1.61
N GLN A 56 7.15 4.12 -2.83
CA GLN A 56 8.09 4.38 -3.93
C GLN A 56 7.36 5.26 -4.96
N GLY A 57 7.67 6.56 -4.98
CA GLY A 57 6.94 7.53 -5.79
C GLY A 57 5.45 7.57 -5.43
N THR A 58 4.60 7.04 -6.31
CA THR A 58 3.13 6.91 -6.12
C THR A 58 2.69 5.47 -5.82
N ARG A 59 3.64 4.54 -5.63
CA ARG A 59 3.38 3.12 -5.43
C ARG A 59 3.56 2.77 -3.96
N LEU A 60 2.59 2.07 -3.39
CA LEU A 60 2.66 1.57 -2.03
C LEU A 60 3.61 0.37 -1.97
N CYS A 61 4.57 0.37 -1.05
CA CYS A 61 5.46 -0.78 -0.86
C CYS A 61 4.66 -1.95 -0.27
N VAL A 62 4.79 -3.15 -0.87
CA VAL A 62 4.08 -4.34 -0.39
C VAL A 62 5.09 -5.23 0.33
N PRO A 63 4.91 -5.49 1.64
CA PRO A 63 5.68 -6.48 2.39
C PRO A 63 5.73 -7.82 1.66
N ASN A 64 6.86 -8.54 1.73
CA ASN A 64 6.98 -9.88 1.15
C ASN A 64 6.32 -10.95 2.05
N ASP A 65 5.07 -10.74 2.41
CA ASP A 65 4.26 -11.65 3.21
C ASP A 65 3.34 -12.48 2.30
N ALA A 66 3.45 -13.80 2.40
CA ALA A 66 2.66 -14.72 1.59
C ALA A 66 1.16 -14.67 1.87
N SER A 67 0.79 -14.51 3.15
CA SER A 67 -0.61 -14.41 3.58
C SER A 67 -1.23 -13.10 3.10
N LEU A 68 -0.49 -12.00 3.15
CA LEU A 68 -0.90 -10.70 2.62
C LEU A 68 -1.13 -10.81 1.10
N ARG A 69 -0.19 -11.41 0.37
CA ARG A 69 -0.33 -11.62 -1.08
C ARG A 69 -1.59 -12.40 -1.43
N GLU A 70 -1.89 -13.48 -0.70
CA GLU A 70 -3.11 -14.26 -0.90
C GLU A 70 -4.38 -13.44 -0.62
N ALA A 71 -4.38 -12.67 0.48
CA ALA A 71 -5.50 -11.82 0.85
C ALA A 71 -5.73 -10.64 -0.13
N LEU A 72 -4.67 -10.17 -0.80
CA LEU A 72 -4.78 -9.13 -1.82
C LEU A 72 -5.33 -9.66 -3.16
N LEU A 73 -5.24 -10.97 -3.42
CA LEU A 73 -5.74 -11.60 -4.64
C LEU A 73 -7.20 -12.09 -4.56
N THR A 74 -7.79 -12.04 -3.36
CA THR A 74 -9.21 -12.38 -3.10
C THR A 74 -10.09 -11.13 -3.13
#